data_AF-A0AAX4FU38-F1
#
_entry.id   AF-A0AAX4FU38-F1
#
_cell.length_a   1.000
_cell.length_b   1.000
_cell.length_c   1.000
_cell.angle_alpha   90.00
_cell.angle_beta   90.00
_cell.angle_gamma   90.00
#
_symmetry.space_group_name_H-M   'P 1'
#
loop_
_entity.id
_entity.type
_entity.pdbx_description
1 polymer ?
#
loop_
_entity_poly.entity_id
_entity_poly.type
_entity_poly.pdbx_seq_one_letter_code
_entity_poly.pdbx_strand_id
1 'polypeptide(L)'
;MSHLTVDLGGRPGLDCRGFCSYCYFKHVRETTAFGCRHCLPFKKGCDYCTRGVREGYEGFKDLRTVAEETLANLQMMSGDLDRVTISGGGDPSCYPEFYDLIELLGSMEVPLHIGYTSGKGFDDPGVADHLIDNGLSEVSYTIFAADPGLRRDWMHDPTPEASLAVLDRFCEEIDVYAAAVIIPGVNDGDVLEQTCAWLDERGAKGLILMRFANRTEQGLILGNAPILEGQRIHTVDEFQNLVTDLNERFSMKISGTPLGDPSIGSPFAILHEPDLLRKLPRVQRRATVITGSVAAPYIQRILSIRGSTSRVVAVRKEIACLITADDLAGVDLSKLEDVVIIPGRAFVHDAEAKEILSADGVDRDVLRGPDMLTADAETSMGMTRNEVLDKEMEGIAALINTINRYGR
;
A
#
# COMPACT_ATOMS: atom_id res chain seq x y z
N MET A 1 -11.39 -14.42 -12.31
CA MET A 1 -12.10 -14.29 -11.03
C MET A 1 -12.71 -12.92 -10.98
N SER A 2 -14.00 -12.83 -10.67
CA SER A 2 -14.70 -11.54 -10.58
C SER A 2 -14.88 -11.18 -9.10
N HIS A 3 -14.31 -10.04 -8.70
CA HIS A 3 -14.34 -9.54 -7.33
C HIS A 3 -15.20 -8.29 -7.29
N LEU A 4 -16.22 -8.28 -6.43
CA LEU A 4 -17.03 -7.09 -6.18
C LEU A 4 -16.41 -6.33 -5.00
N THR A 5 -16.22 -5.03 -5.14
CA THR A 5 -15.85 -4.17 -4.01
C THR A 5 -17.07 -3.35 -3.60
N VAL A 6 -17.44 -3.45 -2.34
CA VAL A 6 -18.49 -2.66 -1.69
C VAL A 6 -17.82 -1.52 -0.93
N ASP A 7 -17.92 -0.31 -1.44
CA ASP A 7 -17.32 0.90 -0.86
C ASP A 7 -18.32 1.61 0.07
N LEU A 8 -18.07 1.55 1.37
CA LEU A 8 -18.87 2.18 2.42
C LEU A 8 -18.68 3.69 2.51
N GLY A 9 -17.67 4.23 1.85
CA GLY A 9 -17.18 5.57 2.11
C GLY A 9 -16.56 5.70 3.51
N GLY A 10 -16.91 6.76 4.23
CA GLY A 10 -16.36 7.05 5.56
C GLY A 10 -15.10 7.91 5.48
N ARG A 11 -15.00 8.87 6.39
CA ARG A 11 -13.86 9.78 6.52
C ARG A 11 -12.77 9.08 7.34
N PRO A 12 -11.55 8.92 6.79
CA PRO A 12 -10.46 8.32 7.52
C PRO A 12 -10.16 9.03 8.84
N GLY A 13 -9.98 8.25 9.91
CA GLY A 13 -9.76 8.72 11.26
C GLY A 13 -11.03 9.26 11.96
N LEU A 14 -11.87 10.05 11.29
CA LEU A 14 -13.10 10.58 11.90
C LEU A 14 -14.16 9.50 12.05
N ASP A 15 -14.44 8.76 10.99
CA ASP A 15 -15.41 7.65 10.98
C ASP A 15 -14.73 6.30 11.32
N CYS A 16 -13.59 6.37 12.02
CA CYS A 16 -12.86 5.23 12.60
C CYS A 16 -12.89 5.26 14.14
N ARG A 17 -13.87 5.95 14.74
CA ARG A 17 -13.93 6.30 16.18
C ARG A 17 -12.74 7.11 16.68
N GLY A 18 -12.17 7.94 15.81
CA GLY A 18 -11.05 8.81 16.13
C GLY A 18 -9.71 8.35 15.54
N PHE A 19 -8.82 9.32 15.35
CA PHE A 19 -7.49 9.11 14.81
C PHE A 19 -6.63 8.31 15.78
N CYS A 20 -5.96 7.25 15.33
CA CYS A 20 -4.81 6.71 16.06
C CYS A 20 -3.74 7.81 16.25
N SER A 21 -2.93 7.70 17.29
CA SER A 21 -1.82 8.63 17.56
C SER A 21 -0.85 8.75 16.39
N TYR A 22 -0.68 7.67 15.61
CA TYR A 22 0.18 7.57 14.44
C TYR A 22 -0.57 7.67 13.09
N CYS A 23 -1.85 8.07 13.09
CA CYS A 23 -2.66 8.09 11.88
C CYS A 23 -2.12 9.09 10.87
N TYR A 24 -1.87 8.65 9.63
CA TYR A 24 -1.36 9.52 8.57
C TYR A 24 -2.42 10.52 8.06
N PHE A 25 -3.72 10.27 8.26
CA PHE A 25 -4.74 11.27 7.96
C PHE A 25 -4.88 12.36 9.01
N LYS A 26 -4.23 12.19 10.17
CA LYS A 26 -4.18 13.22 11.20
C LYS A 26 -3.41 14.42 10.67
N HIS A 27 -3.96 15.61 10.87
CA HIS A 27 -3.36 16.90 10.45
C HIS A 27 -3.17 17.06 8.92
N VAL A 28 -3.89 16.30 8.10
CA VAL A 28 -3.94 16.56 6.65
C VAL A 28 -4.42 17.99 6.41
N ARG A 29 -3.63 18.74 5.65
CA ARG A 29 -3.92 20.14 5.30
C ARG A 29 -4.52 20.20 3.91
N GLU A 30 -5.11 21.34 3.57
CA GLU A 30 -5.38 21.64 2.16
C GLU A 30 -4.06 21.63 1.40
N THR A 31 -3.88 20.65 0.51
CA THR A 31 -2.80 20.67 -0.47
C THR A 31 -3.30 21.21 -1.81
N THR A 32 -2.42 21.76 -2.63
CA THR A 32 -2.76 21.99 -4.03
C THR A 32 -2.83 20.64 -4.75
N ALA A 33 -3.49 20.59 -5.90
CA ALA A 33 -3.44 19.40 -6.76
C ALA A 33 -1.97 19.03 -7.03
N PHE A 34 -1.57 17.77 -6.81
CA PHE A 34 -0.19 17.36 -7.09
C PHE A 34 0.10 17.30 -8.60
N GLY A 35 -0.92 16.93 -9.39
CA GLY A 35 -0.71 16.42 -10.75
C GLY A 35 -0.47 14.90 -10.72
N CYS A 36 -0.85 14.22 -11.80
CA CYS A 36 -0.58 12.80 -11.99
C CYS A 36 -0.83 12.44 -13.46
N ARG A 37 -0.59 11.17 -13.82
CA ARG A 37 -0.85 10.61 -15.15
C ARG A 37 -2.30 10.73 -15.66
N HIS A 38 -3.26 10.91 -14.76
CA HIS A 38 -4.69 11.03 -15.10
C HIS A 38 -5.12 12.48 -15.33
N CYS A 39 -4.23 13.45 -15.12
CA CYS A 39 -4.50 14.84 -15.44
C CYS A 39 -4.57 15.04 -16.97
N LEU A 40 -5.41 15.98 -17.40
CA LEU A 40 -5.43 16.37 -18.81
C LEU A 40 -4.10 17.06 -19.17
N PRO A 41 -3.64 16.98 -20.43
CA PRO A 41 -2.36 17.56 -20.85
C PRO A 41 -2.21 19.06 -20.55
N PHE A 42 -3.31 19.81 -20.54
CA PHE A 42 -3.36 21.26 -20.31
C PHE A 42 -3.96 21.65 -18.95
N LYS A 43 -4.28 20.69 -18.08
CA LYS A 43 -4.91 20.96 -16.78
C LYS A 43 -4.39 20.04 -15.68
N LYS A 44 -3.68 20.63 -14.73
CA LYS A 44 -3.29 20.01 -13.47
C LYS A 44 -4.50 19.90 -12.52
N GLY A 45 -4.69 18.72 -11.94
CA GLY A 45 -5.79 18.43 -11.02
C GLY A 45 -6.94 17.65 -11.67
N CYS A 46 -6.81 16.32 -11.68
CA CYS A 46 -7.92 15.40 -11.89
C CYS A 46 -8.48 14.94 -10.54
N ASP A 47 -9.62 14.26 -10.57
CA ASP A 47 -10.29 13.76 -9.37
C ASP A 47 -9.39 12.91 -8.46
N TYR A 48 -8.57 12.04 -9.07
CA TYR A 48 -7.64 11.19 -8.35
C TYR A 48 -6.64 12.00 -7.50
N CYS A 49 -5.89 12.93 -8.11
CA CYS A 49 -4.82 13.65 -7.40
C CYS A 49 -5.29 14.85 -6.57
N THR A 50 -6.59 15.20 -6.64
CA THR A 50 -7.18 16.25 -5.80
C THR A 50 -7.99 15.69 -4.64
N ARG A 51 -8.81 14.65 -4.87
CA ARG A 51 -9.70 14.05 -3.88
C ARG A 51 -9.31 12.63 -3.52
N GLY A 52 -9.10 11.76 -4.52
CA GLY A 52 -8.88 10.33 -4.31
C GLY A 52 -7.72 10.00 -3.36
N VAL A 53 -6.56 10.65 -3.55
CA VAL A 53 -5.37 10.44 -2.69
C VAL A 53 -5.57 10.84 -1.23
N ARG A 54 -6.54 11.73 -0.96
CA ARG A 54 -6.87 12.16 0.40
C ARG A 54 -7.96 11.32 1.03
N GLU A 55 -8.55 10.38 0.28
CA GLU A 55 -9.76 9.67 0.68
C GLU A 55 -10.82 10.66 1.18
N GLY A 56 -11.05 11.70 0.36
CA GLY A 56 -11.94 12.82 0.66
C GLY A 56 -13.43 12.46 0.61
N TYR A 57 -13.85 11.51 1.45
CA TYR A 57 -15.24 11.14 1.65
C TYR A 57 -15.98 12.17 2.51
N GLU A 58 -17.29 12.32 2.30
CA GLU A 58 -18.12 13.20 3.13
C GLU A 58 -18.55 12.53 4.45
N GLY A 59 -18.55 11.20 4.47
CA GLY A 59 -18.94 10.34 5.57
C GLY A 59 -19.24 8.93 5.06
N PHE A 60 -19.73 8.06 5.94
CA PHE A 60 -20.30 6.78 5.52
C PHE A 60 -21.54 7.02 4.64
N LYS A 61 -21.66 6.24 3.56
CA LYS A 61 -22.86 6.17 2.74
C LYS A 61 -23.96 5.48 3.56
N ASP A 62 -25.24 5.81 3.34
CA ASP A 62 -26.33 5.03 3.95
C ASP A 62 -26.47 3.65 3.27
N LEU A 63 -27.06 2.68 3.98
CA LEU A 63 -27.21 1.30 3.51
C LEU A 63 -27.91 1.21 2.15
N ARG A 64 -28.91 2.07 1.89
CA ARG A 64 -29.63 2.07 0.62
C ARG A 64 -28.70 2.49 -0.52
N THR A 65 -27.94 3.56 -0.35
CA THR A 65 -26.95 4.01 -1.33
C THR A 65 -25.92 2.89 -1.61
N VAL A 66 -25.40 2.24 -0.56
CA VAL A 66 -24.46 1.11 -0.70
C VAL A 66 -25.10 -0.05 -1.48
N ALA A 67 -26.34 -0.41 -1.18
CA ALA A 67 -27.06 -1.48 -1.87
C ALA A 67 -27.34 -1.15 -3.35
N GLU A 68 -27.74 0.08 -3.66
CA GLU A 68 -27.99 0.54 -5.04
C GLU A 68 -26.69 0.51 -5.87
N GLU A 69 -25.57 0.99 -5.33
CA GLU A 69 -24.25 0.93 -5.97
C GLU A 69 -23.77 -0.52 -6.16
N THR A 70 -23.94 -1.36 -5.15
CA THR A 70 -23.58 -2.79 -5.19
C THR A 70 -24.34 -3.51 -6.30
N LEU A 71 -25.66 -3.29 -6.39
CA LEU A 71 -26.49 -3.87 -7.45
C LEU A 71 -26.10 -3.37 -8.84
N ALA A 72 -25.82 -2.07 -8.98
CA ALA A 72 -25.38 -1.50 -10.25
C ALA A 72 -24.04 -2.12 -10.71
N ASN A 73 -23.09 -2.28 -9.79
CA ASN A 73 -21.81 -2.92 -10.08
C ASN A 73 -22.01 -4.40 -10.47
N LEU A 74 -22.83 -5.15 -9.75
CA LEU A 74 -23.16 -6.54 -10.07
C LEU A 74 -23.75 -6.68 -11.48
N GLN A 75 -24.64 -5.77 -11.89
CA GLN A 75 -25.25 -5.78 -13.23
C GLN A 75 -24.23 -5.52 -14.36
N MET A 76 -23.13 -4.82 -14.05
CA MET A 76 -22.05 -4.55 -15.00
C MET A 76 -21.01 -5.66 -15.07
N MET A 77 -20.99 -6.58 -14.10
CA MET A 77 -20.03 -7.67 -14.05
C MET A 77 -20.39 -8.78 -15.04
N SER A 78 -19.38 -9.35 -15.68
CA SER A 78 -19.50 -10.50 -16.56
C SER A 78 -18.83 -11.72 -15.93
N GLY A 79 -19.60 -12.78 -15.68
CA GLY A 79 -19.12 -14.02 -15.06
C GLY A 79 -19.64 -14.22 -13.64
N ASP A 80 -19.29 -15.35 -13.05
CA ASP A 80 -19.68 -15.69 -11.68
C ASP A 80 -18.86 -14.89 -10.66
N LEU A 81 -19.51 -14.48 -9.57
CA LEU A 81 -18.91 -13.72 -8.50
C LEU A 81 -18.17 -14.65 -7.53
N ASP A 82 -16.87 -14.45 -7.37
CA ASP A 82 -16.06 -15.33 -6.51
C ASP A 82 -15.97 -14.80 -5.07
N ARG A 83 -16.01 -13.47 -4.89
CA ARG A 83 -15.84 -12.82 -3.58
C ARG A 83 -16.43 -11.41 -3.56
N VAL A 84 -16.98 -11.03 -2.42
CA VAL A 84 -17.35 -9.64 -2.10
C VAL A 84 -16.35 -9.07 -1.08
N THR A 85 -15.67 -7.99 -1.43
CA THR A 85 -14.77 -7.27 -0.52
C THR A 85 -15.45 -6.00 -0.01
N ILE A 86 -15.59 -5.87 1.31
CA ILE A 86 -16.12 -4.69 1.98
C ILE A 86 -14.95 -3.79 2.35
N SER A 87 -15.01 -2.53 1.93
CA SER A 87 -13.95 -1.53 2.15
C SER A 87 -14.53 -0.12 2.24
N GLY A 88 -13.72 0.85 2.62
CA GLY A 88 -14.08 2.26 2.70
C GLY A 88 -12.90 3.10 3.17
N GLY A 89 -13.05 4.43 3.15
CA GLY A 89 -12.10 5.33 3.80
C GLY A 89 -12.26 5.34 5.33
N GLY A 90 -13.47 5.09 5.84
CA GLY A 90 -13.73 4.82 7.25
C GLY A 90 -13.43 3.38 7.62
N ASP A 91 -13.40 3.09 8.92
CA ASP A 91 -13.24 1.71 9.39
C ASP A 91 -14.57 0.97 9.27
N PRO A 92 -14.68 -0.13 8.49
CA PRO A 92 -15.92 -0.90 8.35
C PRO A 92 -16.52 -1.37 9.68
N SER A 93 -15.71 -1.66 10.70
CA SER A 93 -16.24 -2.00 12.03
C SER A 93 -17.04 -0.88 12.67
N CYS A 94 -16.79 0.37 12.26
CA CYS A 94 -17.47 1.56 12.75
C CYS A 94 -18.69 1.97 11.90
N TYR A 95 -19.01 1.20 10.85
CA TYR A 95 -20.14 1.50 9.99
C TYR A 95 -21.46 1.33 10.75
N PRO A 96 -22.37 2.34 10.79
CA PRO A 96 -23.56 2.28 11.64
C PRO A 96 -24.52 1.13 11.32
N GLU A 97 -24.62 0.74 10.05
CA GLU A 97 -25.56 -0.27 9.55
C GLU A 97 -24.81 -1.57 9.17
N PHE A 98 -23.71 -1.90 9.88
CA PHE A 98 -22.82 -3.00 9.50
C PHE A 98 -23.46 -4.39 9.59
N TYR A 99 -24.28 -4.65 10.60
CA TYR A 99 -25.03 -5.90 10.72
C TYR A 99 -25.98 -6.09 9.54
N ASP A 100 -26.84 -5.10 9.29
CA ASP A 100 -27.81 -5.14 8.19
C ASP A 100 -27.12 -5.27 6.82
N LEU A 101 -25.98 -4.61 6.63
CA LEU A 101 -25.17 -4.75 5.43
C LEU A 101 -24.65 -6.19 5.26
N ILE A 102 -24.13 -6.79 6.32
CA ILE A 102 -23.56 -8.14 6.27
C ILE A 102 -24.65 -9.18 5.99
N GLU A 103 -25.82 -9.07 6.60
CA GLU A 103 -26.97 -9.94 6.27
C GLU A 103 -27.40 -9.78 4.81
N LEU A 104 -27.45 -8.54 4.31
CA LEU A 104 -27.79 -8.25 2.91
C LEU A 104 -26.79 -8.90 1.95
N LEU A 105 -25.50 -8.71 2.19
CA LEU A 105 -24.44 -9.29 1.34
C LEU A 105 -24.36 -10.82 1.49
N GLY A 106 -24.54 -11.34 2.70
CA GLY A 106 -24.53 -12.78 2.99
C GLY A 106 -25.63 -13.54 2.23
N SER A 107 -26.76 -12.88 1.95
CA SER A 107 -27.84 -13.47 1.13
C SER A 107 -27.44 -13.82 -0.31
N MET A 108 -26.30 -13.29 -0.78
CA MET A 108 -25.73 -13.63 -2.08
C MET A 108 -25.05 -15.02 -2.09
N GLU A 109 -24.81 -15.63 -0.92
CA GLU A 109 -24.13 -16.92 -0.76
C GLU A 109 -22.72 -16.98 -1.39
N VAL A 110 -22.06 -15.81 -1.46
CA VAL A 110 -20.69 -15.65 -1.95
C VAL A 110 -19.79 -15.28 -0.77
N PRO A 111 -18.56 -15.81 -0.69
CA PRO A 111 -17.62 -15.47 0.39
C PRO A 111 -17.43 -13.97 0.56
N LEU A 112 -17.61 -13.49 1.80
CA LEU A 112 -17.37 -12.12 2.18
C LEU A 112 -15.94 -11.96 2.69
N HIS A 113 -15.34 -10.81 2.39
CA HIS A 113 -14.03 -10.39 2.85
C HIS A 113 -14.09 -8.95 3.34
N ILE A 114 -13.51 -8.67 4.51
CA ILE A 114 -13.30 -7.29 4.97
C ILE A 114 -11.89 -6.87 4.58
N GLY A 115 -11.79 -5.95 3.61
CA GLY A 115 -10.51 -5.51 3.03
C GLY A 115 -9.67 -4.64 3.98
N TYR A 116 -10.26 -4.12 5.05
CA TYR A 116 -9.58 -3.43 6.13
C TYR A 116 -10.53 -3.29 7.33
N THR A 117 -10.04 -3.51 8.55
CA THR A 117 -10.70 -3.07 9.79
C THR A 117 -9.65 -2.92 10.89
N SER A 118 -9.86 -2.00 11.83
CA SER A 118 -9.07 -1.95 13.07
C SER A 118 -9.80 -2.57 14.26
N GLY A 119 -11.08 -2.92 14.08
CA GLY A 119 -11.95 -3.52 15.08
C GLY A 119 -12.42 -2.59 16.20
N LYS A 120 -12.07 -1.30 16.17
CA LYS A 120 -12.50 -0.32 17.19
C LYS A 120 -14.01 -0.16 17.32
N GLY A 121 -14.76 -0.52 16.27
CA GLY A 121 -16.22 -0.50 16.27
C GLY A 121 -16.85 -1.77 16.83
N PHE A 122 -16.07 -2.82 17.08
CA PHE A 122 -16.54 -4.08 17.64
C PHE A 122 -16.55 -4.02 19.18
N ASP A 123 -17.65 -3.50 19.73
CA ASP A 123 -17.86 -3.40 21.17
C ASP A 123 -18.30 -4.71 21.83
N ASP A 124 -18.88 -5.63 21.04
CA ASP A 124 -19.39 -6.93 21.48
C ASP A 124 -18.66 -8.06 20.74
N PRO A 125 -17.96 -8.98 21.44
CA PRO A 125 -17.35 -10.15 20.83
C PRO A 125 -18.31 -11.01 20.00
N GLY A 126 -19.62 -11.01 20.33
CA GLY A 126 -20.64 -11.74 19.58
C GLY A 126 -20.80 -11.29 18.12
N VAL A 127 -20.26 -10.13 17.73
CA VAL A 127 -20.22 -9.71 16.32
C VAL A 127 -19.44 -10.70 15.46
N ALA A 128 -18.42 -11.36 16.00
CA ALA A 128 -17.58 -12.27 15.22
C ALA A 128 -18.41 -13.42 14.63
N ASP A 129 -19.19 -14.10 15.48
CA ASP A 129 -20.04 -15.22 15.05
C ASP A 129 -21.11 -14.75 14.06
N HIS A 130 -21.72 -13.58 14.29
CA HIS A 130 -22.68 -13.01 13.34
C HIS A 130 -22.07 -12.79 11.94
N LEU A 131 -20.84 -12.28 11.87
CA LEU A 131 -20.16 -12.05 10.59
C LEU A 131 -19.80 -13.37 9.89
N ILE A 132 -19.29 -14.35 10.66
CA ILE A 132 -18.92 -15.68 10.15
C ILE A 132 -20.16 -16.43 9.64
N ASP A 133 -21.26 -16.43 10.41
CA ASP A 133 -22.52 -17.08 10.05
C ASP A 133 -23.14 -16.50 8.77
N ASN A 134 -22.82 -15.24 8.44
CA ASN A 134 -23.25 -14.57 7.22
C ASN A 134 -22.20 -14.64 6.08
N GLY A 135 -21.21 -15.53 6.19
CA GLY A 135 -20.30 -15.86 5.11
C GLY A 135 -19.00 -15.07 5.07
N LEU A 136 -18.64 -14.37 6.15
CA LEU A 136 -17.28 -13.83 6.29
C LEU A 136 -16.27 -14.99 6.28
N SER A 137 -15.28 -14.88 5.39
CA SER A 137 -14.29 -15.93 5.12
C SER A 137 -12.84 -15.45 5.20
N GLU A 138 -12.64 -14.14 5.12
CA GLU A 138 -11.32 -13.51 5.16
C GLU A 138 -11.44 -12.13 5.81
N VAL A 139 -10.41 -11.69 6.53
CA VAL A 139 -10.33 -10.33 7.09
C VAL A 139 -8.89 -9.80 7.09
N SER A 140 -8.75 -8.56 6.64
CA SER A 140 -7.54 -7.76 6.84
C SER A 140 -7.68 -6.90 8.09
N TYR A 141 -6.96 -7.22 9.16
CA TYR A 141 -7.17 -6.66 10.50
C TYR A 141 -5.94 -5.88 11.02
N THR A 142 -6.11 -4.61 11.37
CA THR A 142 -5.05 -3.79 11.99
C THR A 142 -4.99 -4.02 13.50
N ILE A 143 -4.02 -4.80 13.95
CA ILE A 143 -3.86 -5.18 15.35
C ILE A 143 -3.08 -4.13 16.17
N PHE A 144 -2.09 -3.47 15.57
CA PHE A 144 -1.07 -2.63 16.23
C PHE A 144 -0.23 -3.32 17.31
N ALA A 145 -0.88 -3.93 18.31
CA ALA A 145 -0.29 -4.78 19.34
C ALA A 145 -1.36 -5.71 19.92
N ALA A 146 -0.95 -6.89 20.41
CA ALA A 146 -1.84 -7.79 21.17
C ALA A 146 -2.07 -7.32 22.62
N ASP A 147 -1.38 -6.26 23.06
CA ASP A 147 -1.60 -5.61 24.35
C ASP A 147 -2.80 -4.64 24.26
N PRO A 148 -3.91 -4.88 24.99
CA PRO A 148 -5.06 -4.00 24.98
C PRO A 148 -4.77 -2.59 25.53
N GLY A 149 -3.81 -2.46 26.45
CA GLY A 149 -3.35 -1.16 26.95
C GLY A 149 -2.72 -0.32 25.85
N LEU A 150 -1.84 -0.90 25.03
CA LEU A 150 -1.25 -0.21 23.90
C LEU A 150 -2.29 0.17 22.84
N ARG A 151 -3.27 -0.71 22.56
CA ARG A 151 -4.39 -0.37 21.67
C ARG A 151 -5.19 0.81 22.22
N ARG A 152 -5.51 0.83 23.52
CA ARG A 152 -6.20 1.96 24.17
C ARG A 152 -5.44 3.26 24.01
N ASP A 153 -4.13 3.24 24.27
CA ASP A 153 -3.34 4.46 24.34
C ASP A 153 -2.97 5.00 22.94
N TRP A 154 -2.68 4.11 21.99
CA TRP A 154 -2.15 4.50 20.68
C TRP A 154 -3.18 4.44 19.56
N MET A 155 -4.08 3.46 19.58
CA MET A 155 -5.18 3.42 18.63
C MET A 155 -6.37 4.25 19.13
N HIS A 156 -6.46 4.55 20.43
CA HIS A 156 -7.68 5.09 21.05
C HIS A 156 -8.87 4.17 20.83
N ASP A 157 -8.61 2.86 20.88
CA ASP A 157 -9.63 1.84 20.90
C ASP A 157 -10.44 1.95 22.20
N PRO A 158 -11.76 2.18 22.14
CA PRO A 158 -12.59 2.31 23.34
C PRO A 158 -12.76 0.98 24.09
N THR A 159 -12.69 -0.15 23.38
CA THR A 159 -12.98 -1.49 23.90
C THR A 159 -11.97 -2.50 23.35
N PRO A 160 -10.67 -2.31 23.66
CA PRO A 160 -9.62 -3.11 23.05
C PRO A 160 -9.74 -4.59 23.38
N GLU A 161 -10.23 -4.95 24.57
CA GLU A 161 -10.49 -6.34 24.94
C GLU A 161 -11.55 -6.99 24.03
N ALA A 162 -12.62 -6.28 23.67
CA ALA A 162 -13.65 -6.79 22.77
C ALA A 162 -13.11 -6.93 21.34
N SER A 163 -12.40 -5.91 20.85
CA SER A 163 -11.81 -5.94 19.50
C SER A 163 -10.83 -7.12 19.32
N LEU A 164 -10.01 -7.40 20.35
CA LEU A 164 -9.06 -8.51 20.34
C LEU A 164 -9.77 -9.87 20.48
N ALA A 165 -10.86 -9.95 21.25
CA ALA A 165 -11.66 -11.17 21.33
C ALA A 165 -12.32 -11.52 19.98
N VAL A 166 -12.77 -10.50 19.23
CA VAL A 166 -13.27 -10.68 17.85
C VAL A 166 -12.16 -11.18 16.93
N LEU A 167 -10.96 -10.59 17.02
CA LEU A 167 -9.81 -11.03 16.23
C LEU A 167 -9.43 -12.48 16.56
N ASP A 168 -9.42 -12.84 17.84
CA ASP A 168 -9.15 -14.21 18.31
C ASP A 168 -10.13 -15.20 17.65
N ARG A 169 -11.43 -14.88 17.72
CA ARG A 169 -12.48 -15.69 17.08
C ARG A 169 -12.32 -15.79 15.57
N PHE A 170 -11.90 -14.72 14.90
CA PHE A 170 -11.61 -14.78 13.47
C PHE A 170 -10.42 -15.67 13.14
N CYS A 171 -9.35 -15.63 13.93
CA CYS A 171 -8.19 -16.49 13.70
C CYS A 171 -8.54 -17.98 13.80
N GLU A 172 -9.52 -18.35 14.62
CA GLU A 172 -9.99 -19.73 14.76
C GLU A 172 -10.79 -20.23 13.54
N GLU A 173 -11.59 -19.37 12.91
CA GLU A 173 -12.65 -19.80 11.97
C GLU A 173 -12.41 -19.36 10.51
N ILE A 174 -11.65 -18.28 10.28
CA ILE A 174 -11.50 -17.65 8.95
C ILE A 174 -10.04 -17.25 8.65
N ASP A 175 -9.77 -16.86 7.41
CA ASP A 175 -8.44 -16.40 7.02
C ASP A 175 -8.17 -14.98 7.53
N VAL A 176 -7.28 -14.85 8.51
CA VAL A 176 -6.86 -13.56 9.06
C VAL A 176 -5.51 -13.13 8.49
N TYR A 177 -5.47 -11.96 7.87
CA TYR A 177 -4.24 -11.24 7.54
C TYR A 177 -4.12 -10.01 8.41
N ALA A 178 -3.24 -10.07 9.41
CA ALA A 178 -3.05 -8.98 10.35
C ALA A 178 -2.13 -7.89 9.74
N ALA A 179 -2.25 -6.67 10.26
CA ALA A 179 -1.38 -5.56 9.89
C ALA A 179 -1.01 -4.71 11.11
N ALA A 180 0.23 -4.20 11.16
CA ALA A 180 0.69 -3.36 12.27
C ALA A 180 1.66 -2.27 11.80
N VAL A 181 1.37 -1.01 12.16
CA VAL A 181 2.36 0.09 12.02
C VAL A 181 3.35 -0.01 13.16
N ILE A 182 4.63 -0.14 12.85
CA ILE A 182 5.68 -0.37 13.85
C ILE A 182 6.41 0.93 14.16
N ILE A 183 6.30 1.34 15.42
CA ILE A 183 6.85 2.58 15.97
C ILE A 183 7.98 2.22 16.95
N PRO A 184 9.21 2.68 16.70
CA PRO A 184 10.34 2.40 17.60
C PRO A 184 10.11 2.85 19.04
N GLY A 185 10.37 1.97 19.99
CA GLY A 185 10.22 2.19 21.43
C GLY A 185 8.77 2.13 21.94
N VAL A 186 7.84 1.63 21.13
CA VAL A 186 6.41 1.59 21.45
C VAL A 186 5.85 0.19 21.28
N ASN A 187 5.82 -0.30 20.04
CA ASN A 187 5.29 -1.61 19.68
C ASN A 187 6.26 -2.41 18.81
N ASP A 188 7.56 -2.10 18.90
CA ASP A 188 8.67 -2.91 18.41
C ASP A 188 9.26 -3.79 19.53
N GLY A 189 10.34 -4.52 19.25
CA GLY A 189 11.02 -5.37 20.23
C GLY A 189 10.10 -6.43 20.84
N ASP A 190 10.21 -6.62 22.16
CA ASP A 190 9.46 -7.65 22.91
C ASP A 190 7.94 -7.57 22.69
N VAL A 191 7.38 -6.37 22.54
CA VAL A 191 5.94 -6.18 22.29
C VAL A 191 5.55 -6.75 20.92
N LEU A 192 6.37 -6.50 19.90
CA LEU A 192 6.15 -7.04 18.57
C LEU A 192 6.28 -8.56 18.58
N GLU A 193 7.28 -9.10 19.27
CA GLU A 193 7.47 -10.55 19.40
C GLU A 193 6.29 -11.23 20.07
N GLN A 194 5.76 -10.64 21.15
CA GLN A 194 4.55 -11.12 21.81
C GLN A 194 3.32 -11.02 20.89
N THR A 195 3.21 -9.95 20.12
CA THR A 195 2.12 -9.79 19.15
C THR A 195 2.19 -10.83 18.03
N CYS A 196 3.40 -11.12 17.54
CA CYS A 196 3.64 -12.18 16.56
C CYS A 196 3.29 -13.55 17.13
N ALA A 197 3.76 -13.89 18.34
CA ALA A 197 3.43 -15.15 19.00
C ALA A 197 1.92 -15.30 19.19
N TRP A 198 1.25 -14.25 19.66
CA TRP A 198 -0.20 -14.25 19.89
C TRP A 198 -0.99 -14.57 18.62
N LEU A 199 -0.62 -13.97 17.49
CA LEU A 199 -1.24 -14.20 16.18
C LEU A 199 -0.94 -15.60 15.63
N ASP A 200 0.33 -16.02 15.72
CA ASP A 200 0.81 -17.31 15.20
C ASP A 200 0.15 -18.48 15.95
N GLU A 201 0.05 -18.40 17.29
CA GLU A 201 -0.61 -19.39 18.13
C GLU A 201 -2.12 -19.54 17.83
N ARG A 202 -2.75 -18.48 17.33
CA ARG A 202 -4.20 -18.43 17.05
C ARG A 202 -4.56 -18.80 15.62
N GLY A 203 -3.58 -18.94 14.73
CA GLY A 203 -3.81 -19.41 13.36
C GLY A 203 -3.96 -18.31 12.30
N ALA A 204 -3.52 -17.08 12.60
CA ALA A 204 -3.42 -16.04 11.57
C ALA A 204 -2.56 -16.50 10.38
N LYS A 205 -2.97 -16.14 9.15
CA LYS A 205 -2.27 -16.55 7.93
C LYS A 205 -1.03 -15.71 7.64
N GLY A 206 -1.06 -14.43 8.03
CA GLY A 206 0.10 -13.57 7.91
C GLY A 206 -0.02 -12.26 8.67
N LEU A 207 1.11 -11.58 8.78
CA LEU A 207 1.26 -10.27 9.40
C LEU A 207 2.04 -9.32 8.49
N ILE A 208 1.41 -8.20 8.12
CA ILE A 208 2.03 -7.12 7.35
C ILE A 208 2.53 -6.06 8.33
N LEU A 209 3.85 -5.91 8.41
CA LEU A 209 4.50 -4.85 9.17
C LEU A 209 4.61 -3.59 8.30
N MET A 210 4.10 -2.47 8.78
CA MET A 210 4.20 -1.17 8.11
C MET A 210 5.25 -0.33 8.83
N ARG A 211 6.30 0.08 8.10
CA ARG A 211 7.30 0.97 8.68
C ARG A 211 6.67 2.35 8.94
N PHE A 212 6.74 2.83 10.18
CA PHE A 212 6.16 4.14 10.51
C PHE A 212 6.82 5.27 9.71
N ALA A 213 5.98 5.97 8.93
CA ALA A 213 6.36 7.18 8.22
C ALA A 213 6.05 8.41 9.08
N ASN A 214 7.05 9.25 9.28
CA ASN A 214 6.95 10.48 10.07
C ASN A 214 7.42 11.72 9.30
N ARG A 215 7.94 11.56 8.09
CA ARG A 215 8.50 12.64 7.26
C ARG A 215 8.06 12.53 5.81
N THR A 216 8.19 13.63 5.07
CA THR A 216 7.78 13.71 3.67
C THR A 216 8.55 12.73 2.79
N GLU A 217 9.85 12.54 3.00
CA GLU A 217 10.68 11.56 2.26
C GLU A 217 10.21 10.11 2.44
N GLN A 218 9.49 9.79 3.51
CA GLN A 218 8.96 8.45 3.78
C GLN A 218 7.57 8.21 3.16
N GLY A 219 7.00 9.20 2.47
CA GLY A 219 5.70 9.08 1.79
C GLY A 219 4.58 9.98 2.33
N LEU A 220 4.83 10.77 3.38
CA LEU A 220 3.84 11.74 3.87
C LEU A 220 3.74 12.96 2.95
N ILE A 221 2.95 12.82 1.88
CA ILE A 221 2.79 13.83 0.82
C ILE A 221 1.68 14.85 1.10
N LEU A 222 0.86 14.64 2.13
CA LEU A 222 -0.35 15.44 2.38
C LEU A 222 -0.11 16.66 3.30
N GLY A 223 1.14 17.11 3.44
CA GLY A 223 1.49 18.30 4.23
C GLY A 223 1.24 18.14 5.74
N ASN A 224 1.21 16.89 6.20
CA ASN A 224 0.85 16.43 7.53
C ASN A 224 2.06 15.96 8.36
N ALA A 225 3.27 16.05 7.80
CA ALA A 225 4.49 15.68 8.50
C ALA A 225 4.98 16.83 9.43
N PRO A 226 5.59 16.51 10.59
CA PRO A 226 5.64 15.18 11.20
C PRO A 226 4.30 14.80 11.85
N ILE A 227 4.05 13.49 11.97
CA ILE A 227 2.88 12.96 12.69
C ILE A 227 3.13 12.97 14.19
N LEU A 228 4.33 12.56 14.61
CA LEU A 228 4.77 12.54 16.00
C LEU A 228 6.09 13.29 16.14
N GLU A 229 6.06 14.41 16.86
CA GLU A 229 7.24 15.24 17.09
C GLU A 229 8.32 14.47 17.87
N GLY A 230 9.58 14.55 17.41
CA GLY A 230 10.72 13.90 18.05
C GLY A 230 10.75 12.36 17.97
N GLN A 231 9.75 11.72 17.39
CA GLN A 231 9.68 10.25 17.30
C GLN A 231 10.78 9.69 16.38
N ARG A 232 11.58 8.75 16.92
CA ARG A 232 12.55 7.97 16.14
C ARG A 232 11.81 7.11 15.12
N ILE A 233 12.40 6.98 13.94
CA ILE A 233 11.95 6.10 12.87
C ILE A 233 13.01 5.02 12.62
N HIS A 234 12.58 3.82 12.23
CA HIS A 234 13.49 2.81 11.71
C HIS A 234 14.15 3.30 10.43
N THR A 235 15.43 3.01 10.23
CA THR A 235 16.00 3.08 8.87
C THR A 235 15.39 2.00 7.97
N VAL A 236 15.63 2.10 6.67
CA VAL A 236 15.22 1.06 5.70
C VAL A 236 15.83 -0.30 6.07
N ASP A 237 17.14 -0.32 6.34
CA ASP A 237 17.86 -1.56 6.65
C ASP A 237 17.46 -2.15 8.01
N GLU A 238 17.27 -1.30 9.03
CA GLU A 238 16.81 -1.74 10.35
C GLU A 238 15.45 -2.44 10.27
N PHE A 239 14.51 -1.86 9.53
CA PHE A 239 13.18 -2.44 9.38
C PHE A 239 13.20 -3.71 8.53
N GLN A 240 14.00 -3.75 7.46
CA GLN A 240 14.15 -4.96 6.65
C GLN A 240 14.67 -6.13 7.50
N ASN A 241 15.70 -5.90 8.33
CA ASN A 241 16.25 -6.93 9.21
C ASN A 241 15.22 -7.41 10.23
N LEU A 242 14.45 -6.49 10.82
CA LEU A 242 13.36 -6.83 11.74
C LEU A 242 12.32 -7.76 11.09
N VAL A 243 11.87 -7.43 9.88
CA VAL A 243 10.90 -8.23 9.13
C VAL A 243 11.45 -9.63 8.82
N THR A 244 12.70 -9.70 8.34
CA THR A 244 13.35 -10.99 8.02
C THR A 244 13.50 -11.87 9.26
N ASP A 245 13.99 -11.31 10.37
CA ASP A 245 14.16 -12.06 11.62
C ASP A 245 12.83 -12.59 12.18
N LEU A 246 11.76 -11.80 12.14
CA LEU A 246 10.44 -12.26 12.57
C LEU A 246 9.90 -13.36 11.65
N ASN A 247 10.02 -13.21 10.34
CA ASN A 247 9.56 -14.22 9.37
C ASN A 247 10.32 -15.56 9.52
N GLU A 248 11.56 -15.57 10.02
CA GLU A 248 12.31 -16.79 10.30
C GLU A 248 11.88 -17.49 11.60
N ARG A 249 11.28 -16.74 12.55
CA ARG A 249 10.93 -17.23 13.89
C ARG A 249 9.50 -17.75 14.02
N PHE A 250 8.57 -17.24 13.22
CA PHE A 250 7.15 -17.57 13.30
C PHE A 250 6.68 -18.36 12.09
N SER A 251 5.59 -19.12 12.25
CA SER A 251 5.09 -20.01 11.19
C SER A 251 4.22 -19.28 10.17
N MET A 252 3.47 -18.25 10.61
CA MET A 252 2.72 -17.35 9.75
C MET A 252 3.66 -16.54 8.85
N LYS A 253 3.18 -16.15 7.67
CA LYS A 253 3.95 -15.32 6.75
C LYS A 253 4.07 -13.89 7.28
N ILE A 254 5.29 -13.37 7.43
CA ILE A 254 5.53 -12.00 7.88
C ILE A 254 6.20 -11.20 6.76
N SER A 255 5.55 -10.13 6.32
CA SER A 255 6.08 -9.21 5.31
C SER A 255 6.16 -7.79 5.86
N GLY A 256 6.89 -6.90 5.17
CA GLY A 256 7.09 -5.53 5.62
C GLY A 256 7.03 -4.51 4.49
N THR A 257 6.14 -3.53 4.55
CA THR A 257 6.05 -2.46 3.54
C THR A 257 6.82 -1.20 3.96
N PRO A 258 7.57 -0.55 3.04
CA PRO A 258 7.71 -0.82 1.60
C PRO A 258 8.83 -1.81 1.22
N LEU A 259 9.32 -2.63 2.15
CA LEU A 259 10.70 -3.13 2.16
C LEU A 259 10.87 -4.58 1.69
N GLY A 260 9.93 -5.47 2.00
CA GLY A 260 9.86 -6.78 1.34
C GLY A 260 9.11 -7.88 2.07
N ASP A 261 8.96 -8.98 1.34
CA ASP A 261 8.37 -10.24 1.74
C ASP A 261 9.49 -11.30 1.69
N PRO A 262 10.12 -11.61 2.84
CA PRO A 262 11.24 -12.54 2.92
C PRO A 262 10.91 -13.94 2.38
N SER A 263 9.66 -14.38 2.55
CA SER A 263 9.21 -15.73 2.18
C SER A 263 9.29 -15.98 0.68
N ILE A 264 9.14 -14.94 -0.15
CA ILE A 264 9.19 -15.07 -1.62
C ILE A 264 10.24 -14.18 -2.28
N GLY A 265 10.96 -13.36 -1.51
CA GLY A 265 12.03 -12.50 -1.99
C GLY A 265 11.55 -11.24 -2.73
N SER A 266 10.29 -10.85 -2.55
CA SER A 266 9.75 -9.61 -3.11
C SER A 266 10.15 -8.40 -2.25
N PRO A 267 10.31 -7.18 -2.78
CA PRO A 267 10.38 -6.84 -4.20
C PRO A 267 11.71 -7.25 -4.85
N PHE A 268 11.69 -7.34 -6.18
CA PHE A 268 12.83 -7.68 -7.04
C PHE A 268 13.38 -9.11 -6.84
N ALA A 269 12.49 -10.07 -6.59
CA ALA A 269 12.82 -11.50 -6.46
C ALA A 269 13.60 -12.02 -7.67
N ILE A 270 13.34 -11.47 -8.86
CA ILE A 270 14.02 -11.78 -10.12
C ILE A 270 15.54 -11.63 -10.05
N LEU A 271 16.09 -10.81 -9.14
CA LEU A 271 17.55 -10.67 -8.97
C LEU A 271 18.21 -11.97 -8.49
N HIS A 272 17.42 -12.90 -7.93
CA HIS A 272 17.83 -14.23 -7.52
C HIS A 272 17.57 -15.29 -8.60
N GLU A 273 17.08 -14.90 -9.78
CA GLU A 273 16.69 -15.80 -10.88
C GLU A 273 17.49 -15.50 -12.17
N PRO A 274 18.75 -15.97 -12.30
CA PRO A 274 19.63 -15.66 -13.43
C PRO A 274 19.04 -16.03 -14.80
N ASP A 275 18.26 -17.11 -14.88
CA ASP A 275 17.65 -17.57 -16.12
C ASP A 275 16.49 -16.68 -16.56
N LEU A 276 15.71 -16.14 -15.62
CA LEU A 276 14.66 -15.16 -15.91
C LEU A 276 15.27 -13.82 -16.32
N LEU A 277 16.31 -13.36 -15.62
CA LEU A 277 17.07 -12.16 -16.02
C LEU A 277 17.60 -12.25 -17.44
N ARG A 278 18.04 -13.43 -17.89
CA ARG A 278 18.51 -13.63 -19.28
C ARG A 278 17.40 -13.45 -20.32
N LYS A 279 16.16 -13.81 -19.97
CA LYS A 279 14.98 -13.71 -20.84
C LYS A 279 14.47 -12.28 -21.00
N LEU A 280 14.76 -11.37 -20.05
CA LEU A 280 14.44 -9.96 -20.19
C LEU A 280 15.08 -9.36 -21.46
N PRO A 281 14.46 -8.37 -22.11
CA PRO A 281 15.10 -7.65 -23.23
C PRO A 281 16.47 -7.08 -22.83
N ARG A 282 17.37 -6.91 -23.80
CA ARG A 282 18.63 -6.17 -23.57
C ARG A 282 18.36 -4.68 -23.67
N VAL A 283 19.06 -3.89 -22.87
CA VAL A 283 19.06 -2.43 -23.00
C VAL A 283 19.99 -2.06 -24.16
N GLN A 284 19.45 -1.32 -25.14
CA GLN A 284 20.12 -0.99 -26.40
C GLN A 284 20.33 0.52 -26.58
N ARG A 285 19.65 1.35 -25.78
CA ARG A 285 19.67 2.81 -25.87
C ARG A 285 19.83 3.45 -24.50
N ARG A 286 20.08 4.75 -24.48
CA ARG A 286 20.32 5.51 -23.24
C ARG A 286 19.12 6.39 -22.87
N ALA A 287 18.74 6.30 -21.60
CA ALA A 287 17.76 7.16 -20.96
C ALA A 287 18.00 7.13 -19.45
N THR A 288 17.84 8.27 -18.78
CA THR A 288 17.85 8.31 -17.32
C THR A 288 16.55 7.75 -16.77
N VAL A 289 16.62 6.90 -15.75
CA VAL A 289 15.43 6.45 -15.01
C VAL A 289 15.46 7.11 -13.64
N ILE A 290 14.43 7.91 -13.32
CA ILE A 290 14.23 8.47 -11.98
C ILE A 290 13.33 7.54 -11.18
N THR A 291 13.69 7.30 -9.92
CA THR A 291 12.91 6.43 -9.01
C THR A 291 13.15 6.80 -7.55
N GLY A 292 12.41 6.18 -6.63
CA GLY A 292 12.58 6.35 -5.19
C GLY A 292 13.87 5.71 -4.68
N SER A 293 14.40 6.22 -3.58
CA SER A 293 15.70 5.81 -3.02
C SER A 293 15.79 4.32 -2.66
N VAL A 294 14.68 3.70 -2.25
CA VAL A 294 14.62 2.27 -1.91
C VAL A 294 14.78 1.39 -3.15
N ALA A 295 14.06 1.69 -4.23
CA ALA A 295 14.04 0.86 -5.44
C ALA A 295 15.25 1.10 -6.37
N ALA A 296 15.89 2.27 -6.28
CA ALA A 296 16.99 2.67 -7.14
C ALA A 296 18.14 1.66 -7.28
N PRO A 297 18.73 1.10 -6.19
CA PRO A 297 19.81 0.13 -6.31
C PRO A 297 19.41 -1.15 -7.05
N TYR A 298 18.19 -1.64 -6.83
CA TYR A 298 17.67 -2.84 -7.49
C TYR A 298 17.47 -2.62 -8.98
N ILE A 299 16.80 -1.52 -9.35
CA ILE A 299 16.57 -1.16 -10.75
C ILE A 299 17.90 -0.94 -11.48
N GLN A 300 18.86 -0.24 -10.86
CA GLN A 300 20.20 -0.06 -11.45
C GLN A 300 20.88 -1.41 -11.70
N ARG A 301 20.84 -2.33 -10.73
CA ARG A 301 21.46 -3.65 -10.87
C ARG A 301 20.83 -4.45 -12.02
N ILE A 302 19.50 -4.49 -12.10
CA ILE A 302 18.78 -5.19 -13.17
C ILE A 302 19.14 -4.62 -14.55
N LEU A 303 19.06 -3.29 -14.70
CA LEU A 303 19.38 -2.63 -15.97
C LEU A 303 20.84 -2.84 -16.37
N SER A 304 21.78 -2.78 -15.42
CA SER A 304 23.20 -3.06 -15.68
C SER A 304 23.42 -4.51 -16.14
N ILE A 305 22.76 -5.50 -15.51
CA ILE A 305 22.80 -6.92 -15.96
C ILE A 305 22.27 -7.06 -17.39
N ARG A 306 21.31 -6.22 -17.79
CA ARG A 306 20.77 -6.18 -19.16
C ARG A 306 21.54 -5.29 -20.13
N GLY A 307 22.69 -4.74 -19.72
CA GLY A 307 23.60 -3.99 -20.58
C GLY A 307 23.40 -2.47 -20.59
N SER A 308 22.60 -1.93 -19.67
CA SER A 308 22.45 -0.47 -19.56
C SER A 308 23.75 0.17 -19.12
N THR A 309 24.11 1.27 -19.79
CA THR A 309 25.17 2.20 -19.38
C THR A 309 24.62 3.48 -18.77
N SER A 310 23.28 3.62 -18.75
CA SER A 310 22.60 4.80 -18.22
C SER A 310 22.43 4.71 -16.71
N ARG A 311 22.36 5.88 -16.08
CA ARG A 311 22.19 6.00 -14.63
C ARG A 311 20.71 5.89 -14.24
N VAL A 312 20.46 5.19 -13.15
CA VAL A 312 19.24 5.32 -12.36
C VAL A 312 19.49 6.40 -11.31
N VAL A 313 18.64 7.42 -11.28
CA VAL A 313 18.74 8.55 -10.36
C VAL A 313 17.70 8.41 -9.26
N ALA A 314 18.18 8.25 -8.03
CA ALA A 314 17.34 8.24 -6.83
C ALA A 314 16.97 9.68 -6.43
N VAL A 315 15.69 9.93 -6.21
CA VAL A 315 15.26 11.10 -5.41
C VAL A 315 15.34 10.79 -3.92
N ARG A 316 15.17 11.80 -3.06
CA ARG A 316 15.13 11.59 -1.59
C ARG A 316 13.94 10.74 -1.15
N LYS A 317 12.78 10.88 -1.82
CA LYS A 317 11.58 10.08 -1.58
C LYS A 317 11.92 8.59 -1.66
N GLU A 318 11.50 7.83 -0.67
CA GLU A 318 11.73 6.38 -0.65
C GLU A 318 10.84 5.64 -1.64
N ILE A 319 9.54 5.97 -1.68
CA ILE A 319 8.54 5.27 -2.47
C ILE A 319 8.33 6.01 -3.81
N ALA A 320 8.69 5.34 -4.91
CA ALA A 320 8.67 5.92 -6.26
C ALA A 320 7.28 6.42 -6.70
N CYS A 321 6.21 5.76 -6.24
CA CYS A 321 4.84 6.15 -6.56
C CYS A 321 4.41 7.45 -5.86
N LEU A 322 5.11 7.84 -4.79
CA LEU A 322 4.81 9.04 -3.99
C LEU A 322 5.74 10.22 -4.32
N ILE A 323 6.47 10.14 -5.44
CA ILE A 323 7.32 11.24 -5.94
C ILE A 323 6.41 12.39 -6.38
N THR A 324 6.74 13.60 -5.92
CA THR A 324 6.06 14.84 -6.25
C THR A 324 6.94 15.79 -7.08
N ALA A 325 6.40 16.93 -7.49
CA ALA A 325 7.17 18.00 -8.15
C ALA A 325 8.38 18.45 -7.31
N ASP A 326 8.20 18.60 -5.98
CA ASP A 326 9.27 19.02 -5.07
C ASP A 326 10.44 18.01 -5.04
N ASP A 327 10.11 16.72 -5.12
CA ASP A 327 11.12 15.67 -5.17
C ASP A 327 11.92 15.72 -6.48
N LEU A 328 11.27 16.03 -7.60
CA LEU A 328 11.94 16.20 -8.90
C LEU A 328 12.80 17.48 -8.93
N ALA A 329 12.35 18.56 -8.29
CA ALA A 329 13.10 19.81 -8.20
C ALA A 329 14.43 19.66 -7.44
N GLY A 330 14.54 18.65 -6.58
CA GLY A 330 15.79 18.29 -5.89
C GLY A 330 16.79 17.48 -6.72
N VAL A 331 16.46 17.12 -7.97
CA VAL A 331 17.32 16.31 -8.84
C VAL A 331 18.46 17.15 -9.41
N ASP A 332 19.67 16.60 -9.37
CA ASP A 332 20.84 17.17 -10.03
C ASP A 332 20.77 16.97 -11.54
N LEU A 333 20.35 18.03 -12.26
CA LEU A 333 20.08 18.00 -13.70
C LEU A 333 21.33 17.65 -14.54
N SER A 334 22.53 17.92 -14.03
CA SER A 334 23.79 17.58 -14.72
C SER A 334 24.02 16.07 -14.90
N LYS A 335 23.25 15.25 -14.18
CA LYS A 335 23.29 13.78 -14.25
C LYS A 335 22.26 13.18 -15.20
N LEU A 336 21.42 14.01 -15.82
CA LEU A 336 20.32 13.57 -16.67
C LEU A 336 20.75 13.51 -18.14
N GLU A 337 20.34 12.44 -18.82
CA GLU A 337 20.40 12.32 -20.28
C GLU A 337 19.27 13.17 -20.93
N ASP A 338 19.27 13.25 -22.26
CA ASP A 338 18.21 13.93 -23.03
C ASP A 338 16.82 13.31 -22.83
N VAL A 339 16.77 12.02 -22.51
CA VAL A 339 15.53 11.27 -22.29
C VAL A 339 15.47 10.83 -20.84
N VAL A 340 14.39 11.20 -20.15
CA VAL A 340 14.19 10.91 -18.73
C VAL A 340 12.87 10.18 -18.54
N ILE A 341 12.93 9.03 -17.86
CA ILE A 341 11.77 8.20 -17.52
C ILE A 341 11.49 8.37 -16.02
N ILE A 342 10.31 8.89 -15.68
CA ILE A 342 9.81 9.00 -14.31
C ILE A 342 8.85 7.84 -13.99
N PRO A 343 8.58 7.52 -12.71
CA PRO A 343 7.65 6.44 -12.37
C PRO A 343 6.23 6.71 -12.90
N GLY A 344 5.56 5.67 -13.40
CA GLY A 344 4.23 5.80 -14.00
C GLY A 344 3.21 6.46 -13.07
N ARG A 345 3.25 6.09 -11.79
CA ARG A 345 2.32 6.56 -10.75
C ARG A 345 2.76 7.82 -10.00
N ALA A 346 3.87 8.48 -10.37
CA ALA A 346 4.34 9.68 -9.68
C ALA A 346 3.30 10.82 -9.68
N PHE A 347 3.19 11.52 -8.54
CA PHE A 347 2.32 12.65 -8.26
C PHE A 347 2.88 13.98 -8.76
N VAL A 348 3.06 14.06 -10.07
CA VAL A 348 3.47 15.28 -10.78
C VAL A 348 2.72 15.37 -12.09
N HIS A 349 2.45 16.57 -12.60
CA HIS A 349 1.88 16.74 -13.95
C HIS A 349 2.98 16.61 -15.02
N ASP A 350 2.67 16.07 -16.19
CA ASP A 350 3.69 15.77 -17.22
C ASP A 350 4.41 17.03 -17.73
N ALA A 351 3.68 18.14 -17.92
CA ALA A 351 4.26 19.41 -18.35
C ALA A 351 5.17 20.02 -17.27
N GLU A 352 4.73 19.93 -16.00
CA GLU A 352 5.51 20.39 -14.85
C GLU A 352 6.78 19.54 -14.64
N ALA A 353 6.69 18.22 -14.81
CA ALA A 353 7.86 17.35 -14.76
C ALA A 353 8.88 17.70 -15.85
N LYS A 354 8.41 17.97 -17.08
CA LYS A 354 9.27 18.44 -18.18
C LYS A 354 9.92 19.78 -17.85
N GLU A 355 9.15 20.76 -17.38
CA GLU A 355 9.66 22.08 -16.99
C GLU A 355 10.77 21.97 -15.93
N ILE A 356 10.51 21.23 -14.85
CA ILE A 356 11.46 21.04 -13.74
C ILE A 356 12.74 20.37 -14.23
N LEU A 357 12.61 19.27 -14.98
CA LEU A 357 13.76 18.47 -15.42
C LEU A 357 14.52 19.12 -16.59
N SER A 358 14.02 20.21 -17.16
CA SER A 358 14.69 21.01 -18.20
C SER A 358 15.10 22.41 -17.73
N ALA A 359 15.05 22.69 -16.42
CA ALA A 359 15.32 24.01 -15.88
C ALA A 359 16.78 24.50 -16.06
N ASP A 360 17.72 23.62 -16.43
CA ASP A 360 19.10 23.96 -16.80
C ASP A 360 19.27 24.41 -18.26
N GLY A 361 18.18 24.51 -19.02
CA GLY A 361 18.17 24.94 -20.42
C GLY A 361 18.37 23.81 -21.43
N VAL A 362 18.52 22.56 -20.98
CA VAL A 362 18.53 21.38 -21.87
C VAL A 362 17.10 20.89 -22.06
N ASP A 363 16.60 20.93 -23.30
CA ASP A 363 15.27 20.39 -23.63
C ASP A 363 15.29 18.86 -23.55
N ARG A 364 14.60 18.31 -22.55
CA ARG A 364 14.54 16.87 -22.28
C ARG A 364 13.17 16.30 -22.64
N ASP A 365 13.18 15.08 -23.17
CA ASP A 365 12.00 14.27 -23.37
C ASP A 365 11.69 13.52 -22.07
N VAL A 366 10.66 13.98 -21.35
CA VAL A 366 10.22 13.36 -20.09
C VAL A 366 9.03 12.43 -20.36
N LEU A 367 9.18 11.17 -19.96
CA LEU A 367 8.22 10.09 -20.21
C LEU A 367 7.87 9.38 -18.92
N ARG A 368 6.67 8.80 -18.85
CA ARG A 368 6.30 7.88 -17.78
C ARG A 368 6.72 6.46 -18.12
N GLY A 369 7.35 5.81 -17.16
CA GLY A 369 7.59 4.37 -17.17
C GLY A 369 6.32 3.57 -16.82
N PRO A 370 6.46 2.26 -16.64
CA PRO A 370 5.35 1.40 -16.18
C PRO A 370 4.86 1.83 -14.79
N ASP A 371 3.60 1.48 -14.48
CA ASP A 371 2.97 1.82 -13.20
C ASP A 371 3.59 1.08 -12.02
N MET A 372 4.00 -0.17 -12.25
CA MET A 372 4.58 -1.04 -11.26
C MET A 372 5.70 -1.88 -11.90
N LEU A 373 6.78 -2.08 -11.16
CA LEU A 373 7.89 -2.95 -11.56
C LEU A 373 7.91 -4.28 -10.81
N THR A 374 7.18 -4.38 -9.70
CA THR A 374 7.17 -5.50 -8.76
C THR A 374 5.89 -5.43 -7.92
N ALA A 375 5.70 -6.38 -7.01
CA ALA A 375 4.72 -6.31 -5.93
C ALA A 375 5.41 -5.71 -4.68
N ASP A 376 4.73 -4.84 -3.94
CA ASP A 376 5.18 -4.51 -2.59
C ASP A 376 4.75 -5.61 -1.61
N ALA A 377 5.25 -5.53 -0.37
CA ALA A 377 5.00 -6.54 0.66
C ALA A 377 3.52 -6.69 1.06
N GLU A 378 2.71 -5.66 0.82
CA GLU A 378 1.26 -5.71 1.05
C GLU A 378 0.59 -6.52 -0.05
N THR A 379 0.86 -6.16 -1.31
CA THR A 379 0.34 -6.88 -2.48
C THR A 379 0.82 -8.34 -2.50
N SER A 380 2.06 -8.56 -2.11
CA SER A 380 2.70 -9.88 -2.19
C SER A 380 2.22 -10.85 -1.11
N MET A 381 1.52 -10.38 -0.07
CA MET A 381 0.99 -11.22 1.02
C MET A 381 0.15 -12.37 0.47
N GLY A 382 -0.79 -12.05 -0.44
CA GLY A 382 -1.66 -13.03 -1.10
C GLY A 382 -1.10 -13.65 -2.39
N MET A 383 0.18 -13.42 -2.73
CA MET A 383 0.79 -13.92 -3.96
C MET A 383 1.75 -15.07 -3.72
N THR A 384 1.82 -15.97 -4.69
CA THR A 384 2.88 -16.95 -4.83
C THR A 384 4.15 -16.31 -5.41
N ARG A 385 5.30 -16.97 -5.21
CA ARG A 385 6.58 -16.54 -5.81
C ARG A 385 6.50 -16.41 -7.33
N ASN A 386 5.81 -17.33 -8.01
CA ASN A 386 5.69 -17.30 -9.47
C ASN A 386 4.89 -16.10 -9.96
N GLU A 387 3.77 -15.77 -9.30
CA GLU A 387 2.98 -14.58 -9.64
C GLU A 387 3.78 -13.28 -9.45
N VAL A 388 4.61 -13.20 -8.40
CA VAL A 388 5.53 -12.07 -8.20
C VAL A 388 6.56 -12.00 -9.32
N LEU A 389 7.20 -13.12 -9.67
CA LEU A 389 8.20 -13.18 -10.74
C LEU A 389 7.60 -12.82 -12.11
N ASP A 390 6.39 -13.27 -12.42
CA ASP A 390 5.69 -12.93 -13.66
C ASP A 390 5.41 -11.42 -13.74
N LYS A 391 4.94 -10.83 -12.64
CA LYS A 391 4.71 -9.38 -12.52
C LYS A 391 6.01 -8.58 -12.67
N GLU A 392 7.09 -9.05 -12.09
CA GLU A 392 8.42 -8.43 -12.22
C GLU A 392 8.96 -8.53 -13.66
N MET A 393 8.82 -9.70 -14.28
CA MET A 393 9.18 -9.91 -15.68
C MET A 393 8.45 -8.95 -16.60
N GLU A 394 7.13 -8.79 -16.42
CA GLU A 394 6.31 -7.86 -17.20
C GLU A 394 6.74 -6.40 -16.98
N GLY A 395 6.76 -5.95 -15.73
CA GLY A 395 7.06 -4.56 -15.39
C GLY A 395 8.47 -4.13 -15.81
N ILE A 396 9.47 -4.97 -15.56
CA ILE A 396 10.87 -4.70 -15.94
C ILE A 396 11.04 -4.75 -17.46
N ALA A 397 10.41 -5.71 -18.15
CA ALA A 397 10.45 -5.74 -19.61
C ALA A 397 9.81 -4.49 -20.21
N ALA A 398 8.68 -4.03 -19.66
CA ALA A 398 8.04 -2.78 -20.08
C ALA A 398 8.94 -1.55 -19.88
N LEU A 399 9.66 -1.47 -18.75
CA LEU A 399 10.64 -0.41 -18.52
C LEU A 399 11.78 -0.46 -19.55
N ILE A 400 12.39 -1.62 -19.78
CA ILE A 400 13.48 -1.78 -20.76
C ILE A 400 12.99 -1.44 -22.17
N ASN A 401 11.79 -1.88 -22.55
CA ASN A 401 11.20 -1.55 -23.84
C ASN A 401 10.94 -0.04 -23.98
N THR A 402 10.53 0.64 -22.90
CA THR A 402 10.39 2.10 -22.87
C THR A 402 11.74 2.77 -23.12
N ILE A 403 12.81 2.33 -22.43
CA ILE A 403 14.18 2.82 -22.66
C ILE A 403 14.59 2.60 -24.13
N ASN A 404 14.39 1.41 -24.68
CA ASN A 404 14.82 1.08 -26.04
C ASN A 404 14.02 1.82 -27.12
N ARG A 405 12.75 2.10 -26.85
CA ARG A 405 11.87 2.79 -27.80
C ARG A 405 12.20 4.27 -27.90
N TYR A 406 12.43 4.92 -26.76
CA TYR A 406 12.55 6.38 -26.68
C TYR A 406 13.95 6.89 -26.40
N GLY A 407 14.81 6.09 -25.80
CA GLY A 407 16.20 6.45 -25.55
C GLY A 407 16.97 6.76 -26.83
N ARG A 408 18.12 7.43 -26.65
CA ARG A 408 19.02 7.84 -27.72
C ARG A 408 20.29 7.00 -27.76
#